data_AF-A0A345HBH2-F1
#
_entry.id   AF-A0A345HBH2-F1
#
_cell.length_a   1.000
_cell.length_b   1.000
_cell.length_c   1.000
_cell.angle_alpha   90.00
_cell.angle_beta   90.00
_cell.angle_gamma   90.00
#
_symmetry.space_group_name_H-M   'P 1'
#
loop_
_entity.id
_entity.type
_entity.pdbx_description
1 polymer ?
#
loop_
_entity_poly.entity_id
_entity_poly.type
_entity_poly.pdbx_seq_one_letter_code
_entity_poly.pdbx_strand_id
1 'polypeptide(L)'
;MYAAISKPNRPIQSTRWDGSQWDNGIPTTYTNAYIDGNYTTEEAGSFTSRNLFVTGTATITITADTHIKVLNNLEQEDTSQITVKHKGNLMLLSKSNAAPTARISIERVFENMQRLDYNHIASAISGIPLKSISPETLDNRFYSYDEGTDLYVSINPNTEITLAGKGYMVRTPNNFPSTPTNWNVNIDNFSIGTLNSGVINFPIVYERSGFNFIGNPYPAKLSLRKFYEINKNVIYPRFYIWEYRSNNSQGNVYNLHNLTTSSYSENNIEIYPFQAFFIKKLDSSFDDVIFTPEMIITNTGYSIPDRFHINLFQQNINFPIGAICYDRKQYNNNFINQGDFEGDRNSLSITKNNENWLIYQDENYSNSNTFGLKLYLTIADTYTLTLKDISGLFEELPTIFIVDNLENITHNLKSSDYTFFSEAGTFTDRFTIQFE
;
A
#
# COMPACT_ATOMS: atom_id res chain seq x y z
N MET A 1 -6.03 -49.19 -7.89
CA MET A 1 -5.84 -48.33 -9.09
C MET A 1 -6.93 -47.27 -9.04
N TYR A 2 -6.70 -46.19 -8.29
CA TYR A 2 -7.64 -45.07 -8.23
C TYR A 2 -7.32 -44.16 -9.41
N ALA A 3 -8.30 -43.97 -10.29
CA ALA A 3 -8.18 -43.07 -11.42
C ALA A 3 -7.85 -41.67 -10.91
N ALA A 4 -6.82 -41.05 -11.49
CA ALA A 4 -6.52 -39.65 -11.25
C ALA A 4 -7.75 -38.82 -11.65
N ILE A 5 -8.46 -38.29 -10.66
CA ILE A 5 -9.41 -37.22 -10.88
C ILE A 5 -8.54 -36.03 -11.29
N SER A 6 -8.68 -35.58 -12.54
CA SER A 6 -7.92 -34.45 -13.06
C SER A 6 -8.22 -33.19 -12.24
N LYS A 7 -7.16 -32.63 -11.66
CA LYS A 7 -7.08 -31.35 -10.95
C LYS A 7 -7.84 -30.24 -11.70
N PRO A 8 -8.61 -29.36 -11.03
CA PRO A 8 -8.84 -28.03 -11.54
C PRO A 8 -7.59 -27.20 -11.24
N ASN A 9 -6.67 -27.12 -12.21
CA ASN A 9 -5.72 -26.00 -12.28
C ASN A 9 -6.59 -24.75 -12.28
N ARG A 10 -6.58 -23.88 -11.26
CA ARG A 10 -7.37 -22.63 -11.36
C ARG A 10 -6.63 -21.77 -12.38
N PRO A 11 -7.10 -21.70 -13.64
CA PRO A 11 -6.33 -21.06 -14.69
C PRO A 11 -6.22 -19.59 -14.33
N ILE A 12 -5.12 -18.91 -14.69
CA ILE A 12 -5.14 -17.45 -14.69
C ILE A 12 -6.29 -17.06 -15.61
N GLN A 13 -7.32 -16.46 -15.03
CA GLN A 13 -8.50 -16.06 -15.79
C GLN A 13 -8.23 -14.71 -16.43
N SER A 14 -8.87 -14.46 -17.55
CA SER A 14 -8.95 -13.13 -18.14
C SER A 14 -10.39 -12.66 -18.15
N THR A 15 -10.56 -11.36 -18.08
CA THR A 15 -11.83 -10.68 -18.34
C THR A 15 -11.54 -9.40 -19.12
N ARG A 16 -12.42 -9.05 -20.03
CA ARG A 16 -12.30 -7.95 -20.97
C ARG A 16 -13.47 -7.00 -20.83
N TRP A 17 -13.17 -5.73 -20.69
CA TRP A 17 -14.14 -4.65 -20.72
C TRP A 17 -14.27 -4.11 -22.13
N ASP A 18 -15.47 -4.23 -22.72
CA ASP A 18 -15.76 -3.80 -24.09
C ASP A 18 -16.20 -2.33 -24.21
N GLY A 19 -16.29 -1.60 -23.10
CA GLY A 19 -16.89 -0.26 -23.02
C GLY A 19 -18.25 -0.25 -22.30
N SER A 20 -18.83 -1.42 -22.04
CA SER A 20 -20.16 -1.55 -21.42
C SER A 20 -20.27 -2.66 -20.38
N GLN A 21 -19.55 -3.77 -20.55
CA GLN A 21 -19.60 -4.90 -19.64
C GLN A 21 -18.29 -5.69 -19.63
N TRP A 22 -18.09 -6.46 -18.56
CA TRP A 22 -17.04 -7.45 -18.46
C TRP A 22 -17.53 -8.79 -19.04
N ASP A 23 -16.78 -9.36 -19.98
CA ASP A 23 -17.13 -10.64 -20.62
C ASP A 23 -17.08 -11.85 -19.65
N ASN A 24 -16.28 -11.75 -18.59
CA ASN A 24 -16.09 -12.82 -17.61
C ASN A 24 -16.10 -12.27 -16.17
N GLY A 25 -17.00 -11.33 -15.91
CA GLY A 25 -17.20 -10.72 -14.60
C GLY A 25 -16.10 -9.73 -14.19
N ILE A 26 -16.32 -9.04 -13.07
CA ILE A 26 -15.38 -8.04 -12.54
C ILE A 26 -14.06 -8.73 -12.19
N PRO A 27 -12.91 -8.20 -12.62
CA PRO A 27 -11.62 -8.81 -12.30
C PRO A 27 -11.36 -8.86 -10.80
N THR A 28 -10.55 -9.84 -10.41
CA THR A 28 -10.03 -10.02 -9.06
C THR A 28 -8.51 -10.08 -9.07
N THR A 29 -7.87 -10.22 -7.91
CA THR A 29 -6.41 -10.45 -7.78
C THR A 29 -5.88 -11.65 -8.57
N TYR A 30 -6.74 -12.57 -9.01
CA TYR A 30 -6.39 -13.75 -9.79
C TYR A 30 -6.73 -13.61 -11.29
N THR A 31 -7.31 -12.49 -11.69
CA THR A 31 -7.81 -12.25 -13.05
C THR A 31 -6.97 -11.17 -13.75
N ASN A 32 -6.51 -11.44 -14.97
CA ASN A 32 -5.97 -10.43 -15.87
C ASN A 32 -7.12 -9.60 -16.45
N ALA A 33 -7.04 -8.27 -16.32
CA ALA A 33 -8.04 -7.35 -16.86
C ALA A 33 -7.55 -6.76 -18.18
N TYR A 34 -8.37 -6.83 -19.23
CA TYR A 34 -8.16 -6.14 -20.50
C TYR A 34 -9.20 -5.03 -20.63
N ILE A 35 -8.78 -3.80 -20.90
CA ILE A 35 -9.66 -2.66 -21.14
C ILE A 35 -9.55 -2.28 -22.60
N ASP A 36 -10.60 -2.58 -23.38
CA ASP A 36 -10.66 -2.31 -24.82
C ASP A 36 -11.61 -1.16 -25.17
N GLY A 37 -12.58 -0.89 -24.30
CA GLY A 37 -13.45 0.28 -24.37
C GLY A 37 -13.19 1.25 -23.23
N ASN A 38 -13.76 2.45 -23.32
CA ASN A 38 -13.64 3.46 -22.27
C ASN A 38 -14.20 2.94 -20.94
N TYR A 39 -13.47 3.17 -19.85
CA TYR A 39 -13.82 2.73 -18.51
C TYR A 39 -13.81 3.91 -17.55
N THR A 40 -14.90 4.10 -16.80
CA THR A 40 -14.92 5.02 -15.66
C THR A 40 -15.33 4.25 -14.40
N THR A 41 -14.58 4.44 -13.33
CA THR A 41 -14.86 3.78 -12.05
C THR A 41 -16.13 4.29 -11.37
N GLU A 42 -16.66 5.45 -11.79
CA GLU A 42 -17.95 5.97 -11.33
C GLU A 42 -19.13 5.12 -11.84
N GLU A 43 -19.07 4.69 -13.10
CA GLU A 43 -20.16 3.93 -13.74
C GLU A 43 -19.96 2.42 -13.59
N ALA A 44 -18.74 1.94 -13.82
CA ALA A 44 -18.42 0.51 -13.87
C ALA A 44 -17.83 -0.03 -12.55
N GLY A 45 -17.68 0.83 -11.54
CA GLY A 45 -17.18 0.48 -10.22
C GLY A 45 -15.66 0.44 -10.10
N SER A 46 -15.18 0.22 -8.87
CA SER A 46 -13.77 -0.04 -8.60
C SER A 46 -13.44 -1.52 -8.80
N PHE A 47 -12.19 -1.84 -9.15
CA PHE A 47 -11.77 -3.24 -9.26
C PHE A 47 -10.32 -3.48 -8.86
N THR A 48 -10.00 -4.75 -8.64
CA THR A 48 -8.64 -5.24 -8.43
C THR A 48 -8.30 -6.28 -9.50
N SER A 49 -7.11 -6.23 -10.09
CA SER A 49 -6.65 -7.21 -11.08
C SER A 49 -5.26 -7.75 -10.76
N ARG A 50 -4.95 -8.93 -11.31
CA ARG A 50 -3.58 -9.46 -11.31
C ARG A 50 -2.68 -8.58 -12.16
N ASN A 51 -3.02 -8.47 -13.44
CA ASN A 51 -2.40 -7.57 -14.42
C ASN A 51 -3.50 -6.72 -15.07
N LEU A 52 -3.15 -5.54 -15.55
CA LEU A 52 -4.03 -4.64 -16.30
C LEU A 52 -3.40 -4.33 -17.65
N PHE A 53 -4.15 -4.57 -18.72
CA PHE A 53 -3.78 -4.27 -20.09
C PHE A 53 -4.76 -3.24 -20.66
N VAL A 54 -4.27 -2.09 -21.11
CA VAL A 54 -5.10 -1.04 -21.72
C VAL A 54 -4.80 -0.95 -23.21
N THR A 55 -5.74 -1.40 -24.04
CA THR A 55 -5.52 -1.67 -25.46
C THR A 55 -6.10 -0.57 -26.34
N GLY A 56 -5.62 -0.49 -27.59
CA GLY A 56 -6.09 0.45 -28.59
C GLY A 56 -6.10 1.90 -28.10
N THR A 57 -7.26 2.54 -28.23
CA THR A 57 -7.49 3.93 -27.81
C THR A 57 -8.31 4.03 -26.52
N ALA A 58 -8.40 2.95 -25.75
CA ALA A 58 -9.25 2.93 -24.56
C ALA A 58 -8.77 3.95 -23.52
N THR A 59 -9.73 4.66 -22.90
CA THR A 59 -9.42 5.59 -21.81
C THR A 59 -9.96 5.07 -20.49
N ILE A 60 -9.14 5.10 -19.44
CA ILE A 60 -9.55 4.82 -18.07
C ILE A 60 -9.65 6.14 -17.31
N THR A 61 -10.78 6.41 -16.65
CA THR A 61 -10.94 7.52 -15.70
C THR A 61 -11.21 6.96 -14.30
N ILE A 62 -10.29 7.21 -13.37
CA ILE A 62 -10.45 6.85 -11.96
C ILE A 62 -10.97 8.08 -11.21
N THR A 63 -12.25 8.07 -10.85
CA THR A 63 -12.96 9.18 -10.21
C THR A 63 -12.76 9.23 -8.69
N ALA A 64 -13.25 10.29 -8.05
CA ALA A 64 -13.11 10.50 -6.61
C ALA A 64 -13.58 9.29 -5.79
N ASP A 65 -12.83 8.93 -4.75
CA ASP A 65 -13.16 7.87 -3.77
C ASP A 65 -13.32 6.46 -4.36
N THR A 66 -12.93 6.27 -5.62
CA THR A 66 -12.86 4.96 -6.28
C THR A 66 -11.41 4.54 -6.52
N HIS A 67 -11.20 3.29 -6.95
CA HIS A 67 -9.88 2.75 -7.18
C HIS A 67 -9.78 1.75 -8.33
N ILE A 68 -8.58 1.66 -8.88
CA ILE A 68 -8.10 0.49 -9.62
C ILE A 68 -6.82 0.01 -8.94
N LYS A 69 -6.79 -1.27 -8.60
CA LYS A 69 -5.64 -1.90 -7.97
C LYS A 69 -5.06 -2.97 -8.88
N VAL A 70 -3.77 -2.86 -9.18
CA VAL A 70 -3.02 -3.78 -10.02
C VAL A 70 -1.92 -4.43 -9.19
N LEU A 71 -1.98 -5.75 -9.07
CA LEU A 71 -1.05 -6.49 -8.21
C LEU A 71 0.33 -6.62 -8.84
N ASN A 72 0.36 -6.91 -10.14
CA ASN A 72 1.57 -7.25 -10.85
C ASN A 72 1.89 -6.24 -11.96
N ASN A 73 1.45 -6.46 -13.19
CA ASN A 73 1.86 -5.61 -14.32
C ASN A 73 0.74 -4.70 -14.83
N LEU A 74 1.11 -3.48 -15.21
CA LEU A 74 0.28 -2.54 -15.95
C LEU A 74 0.94 -2.26 -17.29
N GLU A 75 0.34 -2.75 -18.37
CA GLU A 75 0.76 -2.51 -19.75
C GLU A 75 -0.29 -1.68 -20.48
N GLN A 76 0.17 -0.79 -21.35
CA GLN A 76 -0.72 -0.03 -22.20
C GLN A 76 -0.15 0.15 -23.61
N GLU A 77 -1.02 0.31 -24.59
CA GLU A 77 -0.65 0.82 -25.91
C GLU A 77 -0.44 2.35 -25.86
N ASP A 78 0.43 2.90 -26.72
CA ASP A 78 0.78 4.33 -26.70
C ASP A 78 -0.41 5.28 -26.92
N THR A 79 -1.46 4.78 -27.59
CA THR A 79 -2.69 5.51 -27.90
C THR A 79 -3.75 5.47 -26.81
N SER A 80 -3.57 4.65 -25.77
CA SER A 80 -4.48 4.62 -24.63
C SER A 80 -4.05 5.61 -23.54
N GLN A 81 -4.93 5.85 -22.56
CA GLN A 81 -4.65 6.81 -21.49
C GLN A 81 -5.36 6.42 -20.19
N ILE A 82 -4.66 6.63 -19.08
CA ILE A 82 -5.25 6.56 -17.74
C ILE A 82 -5.30 7.97 -17.14
N THR A 83 -6.43 8.35 -16.57
CA THR A 83 -6.60 9.63 -15.87
C THR A 83 -7.05 9.37 -14.44
N VAL A 84 -6.28 9.87 -13.47
CA VAL A 84 -6.61 9.80 -12.04
C VAL A 84 -7.11 11.16 -11.60
N LYS A 85 -8.44 11.27 -11.44
CA LYS A 85 -9.09 12.51 -10.98
C LYS A 85 -8.75 12.79 -9.52
N HIS A 86 -9.12 13.99 -9.06
CA HIS A 86 -8.97 14.37 -7.66
C HIS A 86 -9.65 13.34 -6.76
N LYS A 87 -8.93 12.88 -5.72
CA LYS A 87 -9.33 11.78 -4.80
C LYS A 87 -9.48 10.38 -5.42
N GLY A 88 -9.22 10.20 -6.72
CA GLY A 88 -9.11 8.87 -7.34
C GLY A 88 -7.80 8.17 -7.00
N ASN A 89 -7.80 6.83 -7.03
CA ASN A 89 -6.68 6.01 -6.54
C ASN A 89 -6.26 4.94 -7.55
N LEU A 90 -5.06 5.07 -8.13
CA LEU A 90 -4.40 3.99 -8.86
C LEU A 90 -3.38 3.33 -7.96
N MET A 91 -3.53 2.04 -7.68
CA MET A 91 -2.65 1.29 -6.77
C MET A 91 -1.83 0.28 -7.56
N LEU A 92 -0.50 0.42 -7.54
CA LEU A 92 0.43 -0.47 -8.23
C LEU A 92 1.34 -1.16 -7.21
N LEU A 93 1.18 -2.47 -7.03
CA LEU A 93 1.85 -3.21 -5.94
C LEU A 93 3.23 -3.77 -6.35
N SER A 94 3.40 -4.22 -7.58
CA SER A 94 4.67 -4.81 -8.04
C SER A 94 5.61 -3.80 -8.72
N LYS A 95 6.90 -4.11 -8.64
CA LYS A 95 8.04 -3.42 -9.23
C LYS A 95 8.77 -4.41 -10.13
N SER A 96 8.44 -4.44 -11.43
CA SER A 96 9.41 -4.91 -12.43
C SER A 96 9.94 -3.68 -13.16
N ASN A 97 11.18 -3.31 -12.86
CA ASN A 97 11.92 -2.23 -13.49
C ASN A 97 12.12 -2.50 -14.99
N ALA A 98 11.25 -1.99 -15.87
CA ALA A 98 11.54 -1.73 -17.29
C ALA A 98 10.46 -0.81 -17.87
N ALA A 99 10.81 0.45 -18.13
CA ALA A 99 9.97 1.55 -18.65
C ALA A 99 9.37 1.29 -20.06
N PRO A 100 8.38 2.07 -20.56
CA PRO A 100 7.82 3.31 -20.02
C PRO A 100 6.56 3.07 -19.19
N THR A 101 6.52 3.82 -18.10
CA THR A 101 5.41 3.94 -17.18
C THR A 101 4.11 4.22 -17.91
N ALA A 102 3.03 3.54 -17.50
CA ALA A 102 1.68 3.82 -17.95
C ALA A 102 1.48 5.32 -18.20
N ARG A 103 0.97 5.68 -19.38
CA ARG A 103 0.70 7.07 -19.77
C ARG A 103 -0.48 7.54 -18.94
N ILE A 104 -0.16 8.34 -17.94
CA ILE A 104 -1.10 8.74 -16.91
C ILE A 104 -1.18 10.26 -16.82
N SER A 105 -2.40 10.75 -16.66
CA SER A 105 -2.70 12.13 -16.27
C SER A 105 -3.23 12.12 -14.83
N ILE A 106 -2.71 12.99 -13.98
CA ILE A 106 -3.11 13.10 -12.59
C ILE A 106 -3.67 14.51 -12.38
N GLU A 107 -4.98 14.59 -12.13
CA GLU A 107 -5.69 15.86 -11.94
C GLU A 107 -5.95 16.10 -10.46
N ARG A 108 -5.52 17.24 -9.93
CA ARG A 108 -5.68 17.59 -8.51
C ARG A 108 -6.32 18.97 -8.37
N VAL A 109 -7.12 19.10 -7.32
CA VAL A 109 -7.81 20.33 -6.97
C VAL A 109 -7.32 20.75 -5.59
N PHE A 110 -6.73 21.94 -5.50
CA PHE A 110 -6.53 22.63 -4.22
C PHE A 110 -7.70 23.60 -4.03
N GLU A 111 -8.53 23.33 -3.04
CA GLU A 111 -9.79 24.03 -2.83
C GLU A 111 -9.56 25.38 -2.12
N ASN A 112 -10.38 26.39 -2.45
CA ASN A 112 -10.43 27.68 -1.76
C ASN A 112 -9.11 28.49 -1.71
N MET A 113 -8.24 28.34 -2.70
CA MET A 113 -6.98 29.07 -2.79
C MET A 113 -7.19 30.52 -3.26
N GLN A 114 -6.22 31.39 -2.99
CA GLN A 114 -6.16 32.78 -3.46
C GLN A 114 -4.76 33.13 -3.95
N ARG A 115 -4.65 34.27 -4.65
CA ARG A 115 -3.37 34.85 -5.06
C ARG A 115 -2.46 35.00 -3.84
N LEU A 116 -1.20 34.59 -4.00
CA LEU A 116 -0.13 34.62 -3.00
C LEU A 116 -0.12 33.46 -2.00
N ASP A 117 -1.16 32.63 -1.97
CA ASP A 117 -1.18 31.44 -1.12
C ASP A 117 -0.18 30.39 -1.58
N TYR A 118 0.27 29.56 -0.64
CA TYR A 118 1.18 28.44 -0.88
C TYR A 118 0.50 27.11 -0.60
N ASN A 119 0.95 26.07 -1.31
CA ASN A 119 0.61 24.69 -1.02
C ASN A 119 1.86 23.81 -0.93
N HIS A 120 1.73 22.75 -0.15
CA HIS A 120 2.71 21.68 -0.03
C HIS A 120 2.36 20.56 -0.98
N ILE A 121 3.27 20.28 -1.91
CA ILE A 121 3.06 19.35 -3.00
C ILE A 121 4.15 18.27 -3.01
N ALA A 122 3.79 17.10 -3.53
CA ALA A 122 4.74 16.05 -3.93
C ALA A 122 4.32 15.52 -5.29
N SER A 123 5.07 14.59 -5.89
CA SER A 123 4.72 14.04 -7.20
C SER A 123 4.64 12.52 -7.20
N ALA A 124 3.61 12.00 -7.86
CA ALA A 124 3.53 10.59 -8.22
C ALA A 124 4.31 10.26 -9.51
N ILE A 125 4.83 11.26 -10.20
CA ILE A 125 5.65 11.13 -11.40
C ILE A 125 7.01 11.77 -11.12
N SER A 126 8.06 10.96 -11.13
CA SER A 126 9.45 11.43 -11.07
C SER A 126 9.96 11.81 -12.45
N GLY A 127 10.95 12.69 -12.55
CA GLY A 127 11.61 12.96 -13.84
C GLY A 127 11.01 14.10 -14.67
N ILE A 128 10.05 14.85 -14.13
CA ILE A 128 9.48 16.04 -14.80
C ILE A 128 9.96 17.34 -14.15
N PRO A 129 10.13 18.44 -14.90
CA PRO A 129 10.41 19.75 -14.34
C PRO A 129 9.34 20.16 -13.32
N LEU A 130 9.75 20.68 -12.17
CA LEU A 130 8.83 21.15 -11.13
C LEU A 130 7.91 22.27 -11.66
N LYS A 131 8.40 23.07 -12.62
CA LYS A 131 7.65 24.12 -13.29
C LYS A 131 6.36 23.61 -13.94
N SER A 132 6.35 22.37 -14.46
CA SER A 132 5.19 21.78 -15.15
C SER A 132 3.96 21.66 -14.23
N ILE A 133 4.16 21.63 -12.91
CA ILE A 133 3.09 21.61 -11.92
C ILE A 133 2.31 22.94 -11.89
N SER A 134 3.00 24.06 -12.08
CA SER A 134 2.41 25.39 -12.00
C SER A 134 3.12 26.36 -12.96
N PRO A 135 2.87 26.25 -14.29
CA PRO A 135 3.61 27.01 -15.30
C PRO A 135 3.53 28.54 -15.12
N GLU A 136 2.40 29.03 -14.62
CA GLU A 136 2.15 30.47 -14.42
C GLU A 136 2.64 31.00 -13.05
N THR A 137 3.20 30.14 -12.19
CA THR A 137 3.82 30.58 -10.93
C THR A 137 5.20 31.16 -11.19
N LEU A 138 5.54 32.29 -10.55
CA LEU A 138 6.86 32.90 -10.68
C LEU A 138 7.97 31.94 -10.24
N ASP A 139 9.10 31.93 -10.95
CA ASP A 139 10.18 30.96 -10.71
C ASP A 139 10.77 31.05 -9.29
N ASN A 140 10.81 32.26 -8.71
CA ASN A 140 11.27 32.48 -7.33
C ASN A 140 10.23 32.14 -6.25
N ARG A 141 9.16 31.41 -6.60
CA ARG A 141 8.06 31.01 -5.71
C ARG A 141 7.87 29.50 -5.60
N PHE A 142 8.94 28.77 -5.92
CA PHE A 142 9.11 27.36 -5.66
C PHE A 142 10.19 27.18 -4.61
N TYR A 143 9.94 26.29 -3.64
CA TYR A 143 10.81 26.08 -2.50
C TYR A 143 10.98 24.60 -2.18
N SER A 144 12.19 24.23 -1.76
CA SER A 144 12.47 23.00 -1.01
C SER A 144 12.72 23.35 0.46
N TYR A 145 12.76 22.34 1.33
CA TYR A 145 13.17 22.52 2.71
C TYR A 145 14.62 22.05 2.89
N ASP A 146 15.42 22.85 3.58
CA ASP A 146 16.78 22.51 3.98
C ASP A 146 16.81 22.29 5.49
N GLU A 147 17.09 21.07 5.91
CA GLU A 147 17.11 20.67 7.32
C GLU A 147 18.34 21.22 8.05
N GLY A 148 19.50 21.34 7.38
CA GLY A 148 20.71 21.90 7.98
C GLY A 148 20.54 23.36 8.41
N THR A 149 19.66 24.10 7.73
CA THR A 149 19.28 25.47 8.10
C THR A 149 17.90 25.60 8.73
N ASP A 150 17.08 24.54 8.76
CA ASP A 150 15.65 24.53 9.12
C ASP A 150 14.80 25.55 8.33
N LEU A 151 15.18 25.88 7.08
CA LEU A 151 14.54 26.92 6.28
C LEU A 151 14.04 26.42 4.93
N TYR A 152 13.03 27.10 4.40
CA TYR A 152 12.69 26.98 2.99
C TYR A 152 13.73 27.69 2.13
N VAL A 153 14.19 27.02 1.08
CA VAL A 153 15.17 27.54 0.11
C VAL A 153 14.50 27.65 -1.24
N SER A 154 14.62 28.81 -1.90
CA SER A 154 14.09 28.99 -3.25
C SER A 154 14.89 28.14 -4.24
N ILE A 155 14.18 27.42 -5.09
CA ILE A 155 14.75 26.51 -6.09
C ILE A 155 14.35 26.96 -7.50
N ASN A 156 15.20 26.71 -8.49
CA ASN A 156 14.86 26.98 -9.89
C ASN A 156 13.95 25.86 -10.43
N PRO A 157 12.66 26.12 -10.68
CA PRO A 157 11.71 25.07 -11.05
C PRO A 157 11.90 24.54 -12.47
N ASN A 158 12.67 25.24 -13.31
CA ASN A 158 12.98 24.81 -14.68
C ASN A 158 14.08 23.74 -14.71
N THR A 159 14.90 23.66 -13.66
CA THR A 159 16.00 22.68 -13.54
C THR A 159 15.76 21.67 -12.43
N GLU A 160 14.97 22.00 -11.41
CA GLU A 160 14.55 21.04 -10.39
C GLU A 160 13.60 20.01 -11.03
N ILE A 161 13.96 18.74 -10.87
CA ILE A 161 13.18 17.61 -11.35
C ILE A 161 12.43 16.98 -10.17
N THR A 162 11.18 16.60 -10.36
CA THR A 162 10.41 15.91 -9.32
C THR A 162 11.06 14.58 -8.93
N LEU A 163 11.11 14.31 -7.63
CA LEU A 163 11.66 13.09 -7.05
C LEU A 163 10.59 12.39 -6.22
N ALA A 164 10.54 11.06 -6.33
CA ALA A 164 9.68 10.25 -5.50
C ALA A 164 9.98 10.48 -4.01
N GLY A 165 8.94 10.76 -3.22
CA GLY A 165 9.02 10.93 -1.78
C GLY A 165 9.38 12.34 -1.32
N LYS A 166 9.83 13.23 -2.22
CA LYS A 166 10.24 14.60 -1.89
C LYS A 166 9.05 15.57 -1.84
N GLY A 167 9.02 16.42 -0.81
CA GLY A 167 8.07 17.53 -0.69
C GLY A 167 8.61 18.84 -1.27
N TYR A 168 7.71 19.64 -1.83
CA TYR A 168 7.97 21.00 -2.34
C TYR A 168 6.88 21.96 -1.88
N MET A 169 7.21 23.24 -1.77
CA MET A 169 6.25 24.30 -1.50
C MET A 169 6.15 25.22 -2.71
N VAL A 170 4.93 25.46 -3.19
CA VAL A 170 4.68 26.22 -4.42
C VAL A 170 3.57 27.23 -4.18
N ARG A 171 3.77 28.46 -4.64
CA ARG A 171 2.72 29.49 -4.59
C ARG A 171 1.69 29.27 -5.69
N THR A 172 0.49 29.82 -5.51
CA THR A 172 -0.48 29.93 -6.60
C THR A 172 0.10 30.69 -7.80
N PRO A 173 -0.43 30.42 -9.03
CA PRO A 173 -0.10 31.16 -10.25
C PRO A 173 -0.06 32.68 -10.06
N ASN A 174 0.81 33.37 -10.77
CA ASN A 174 0.96 34.82 -10.59
C ASN A 174 -0.30 35.61 -10.97
N ASN A 175 -1.07 35.06 -11.90
CA ASN A 175 -2.36 35.56 -12.38
C ASN A 175 -3.57 34.99 -11.59
N PHE A 176 -3.35 34.25 -10.49
CA PHE A 176 -4.45 33.65 -9.73
C PHE A 176 -5.36 34.73 -9.11
N PRO A 177 -6.68 34.48 -8.98
CA PRO A 177 -7.63 35.46 -8.43
C PRO A 177 -7.34 35.84 -6.98
N SER A 178 -7.69 37.06 -6.60
CA SER A 178 -7.66 37.51 -5.20
C SER A 178 -8.86 37.02 -4.38
N THR A 179 -9.84 36.35 -4.99
CA THR A 179 -10.99 35.74 -4.32
C THR A 179 -10.81 34.22 -4.23
N PRO A 180 -11.34 33.54 -3.19
CA PRO A 180 -11.16 32.09 -3.04
C PRO A 180 -11.67 31.34 -4.28
N THR A 181 -10.84 30.49 -4.86
CA THR A 181 -11.14 29.71 -6.06
C THR A 181 -10.31 28.43 -6.07
N ASN A 182 -10.83 27.38 -6.70
CA ASN A 182 -10.12 26.11 -6.84
C ASN A 182 -8.92 26.25 -7.78
N TRP A 183 -7.74 25.84 -7.32
CA TRP A 183 -6.55 25.72 -8.16
C TRP A 183 -6.46 24.28 -8.68
N ASN A 184 -6.76 24.11 -9.97
CA ASN A 184 -6.64 22.84 -10.67
C ASN A 184 -5.22 22.65 -11.21
N VAL A 185 -4.64 21.50 -10.92
CA VAL A 185 -3.33 21.08 -11.40
C VAL A 185 -3.51 19.79 -12.20
N ASN A 186 -2.88 19.72 -13.37
CA ASN A 186 -2.80 18.49 -14.14
C ASN A 186 -1.33 18.19 -14.44
N ILE A 187 -0.92 16.95 -14.18
CA ILE A 187 0.44 16.49 -14.42
C ILE A 187 0.37 15.15 -15.12
N ASP A 188 1.16 15.01 -16.18
CA ASP A 188 1.27 13.79 -16.94
C ASP A 188 2.72 13.39 -17.16
N ASN A 189 2.89 12.16 -17.63
CA ASN A 189 4.17 11.61 -18.09
C ASN A 189 4.15 11.31 -19.59
N PHE A 190 3.36 12.04 -20.38
CA PHE A 190 3.15 11.73 -21.79
C PHE A 190 4.39 11.94 -22.66
N SER A 191 5.27 12.84 -22.23
CA SER A 191 6.52 13.16 -22.94
C SER A 191 7.77 12.75 -22.15
N ILE A 192 7.72 12.89 -20.83
CA ILE A 192 8.86 12.66 -19.93
C ILE A 192 8.36 12.22 -18.55
N GLY A 193 9.24 11.59 -17.79
CA GLY A 193 8.97 11.18 -16.43
C GLY A 193 8.52 9.72 -16.29
N THR A 194 8.35 9.30 -15.05
CA THR A 194 8.14 7.92 -14.66
C THR A 194 7.16 7.91 -13.49
N LEU A 195 5.99 7.31 -13.69
CA LEU A 195 5.06 6.97 -12.62
C LEU A 195 5.76 6.12 -11.55
N ASN A 196 5.64 6.56 -10.31
CA ASN A 196 6.22 5.90 -9.15
C ASN A 196 5.35 4.71 -8.72
N SER A 197 5.99 3.58 -8.41
CA SER A 197 5.36 2.36 -7.91
C SER A 197 6.34 1.51 -7.10
N GLY A 198 5.83 0.45 -6.45
CA GLY A 198 6.64 -0.45 -5.63
C GLY A 198 7.32 0.26 -4.46
N VAL A 199 8.27 -0.40 -3.80
CA VAL A 199 8.95 0.15 -2.60
C VAL A 199 9.89 1.31 -2.98
N ILE A 200 9.78 2.46 -2.31
CA ILE A 200 10.60 3.65 -2.53
C ILE A 200 11.30 4.03 -1.22
N ASN A 201 12.63 4.06 -1.24
CA ASN A 201 13.41 4.59 -0.13
C ASN A 201 13.68 6.07 -0.37
N PHE A 202 13.37 6.91 0.60
CA PHE A 202 13.62 8.35 0.56
C PHE A 202 14.59 8.73 1.67
N PRO A 203 15.76 9.29 1.32
CA PRO A 203 16.76 9.67 2.31
C PRO A 203 16.28 10.84 3.16
N ILE A 204 16.51 10.72 4.47
CA ILE A 204 16.18 11.74 5.46
C ILE A 204 17.39 12.02 6.34
N VAL A 205 17.53 13.27 6.76
CA VAL A 205 18.71 13.76 7.49
C VAL A 205 18.35 14.26 8.89
N TYR A 206 19.36 14.30 9.74
CA TYR A 206 19.32 14.92 11.07
C TYR A 206 20.64 15.66 11.27
N GLU A 207 20.72 16.87 10.73
CA GLU A 207 21.85 17.79 10.85
C GLU A 207 21.58 18.88 11.90
N ARG A 208 20.32 19.32 12.06
CA ARG A 208 19.93 20.37 13.02
C ARG A 208 18.78 19.97 13.94
N SER A 209 17.56 19.82 13.40
CA SER A 209 16.34 19.59 14.18
C SER A 209 15.63 18.27 13.83
N GLY A 210 16.09 17.57 12.79
CA GLY A 210 15.58 16.30 12.27
C GLY A 210 14.34 16.43 11.39
N PHE A 211 13.89 17.65 11.04
CA PHE A 211 12.68 17.83 10.23
C PHE A 211 12.95 17.54 8.76
N ASN A 212 12.12 16.72 8.13
CA ASN A 212 12.27 16.39 6.71
C ASN A 212 10.95 16.63 5.99
N PHE A 213 11.01 17.32 4.85
CA PHE A 213 9.85 17.63 4.03
C PHE A 213 9.67 16.58 2.93
N ILE A 214 8.71 15.70 3.14
CA ILE A 214 8.45 14.53 2.30
C ILE A 214 7.04 14.60 1.72
N GLY A 215 6.68 13.70 0.82
CA GLY A 215 5.29 13.59 0.42
C GLY A 215 4.95 12.31 -0.30
N ASN A 216 3.65 12.11 -0.53
CA ASN A 216 3.11 10.88 -1.08
C ASN A 216 3.64 10.65 -2.51
N PRO A 217 4.46 9.60 -2.74
CA PRO A 217 5.03 9.33 -4.05
C PRO A 217 4.07 8.56 -4.96
N TYR A 218 2.88 8.15 -4.54
CA TYR A 218 2.02 7.25 -5.31
C TYR A 218 0.79 7.97 -5.88
N PRO A 219 0.21 7.48 -6.99
CA PRO A 219 -1.05 7.96 -7.54
C PRO A 219 -2.29 7.44 -6.76
N ALA A 220 -2.14 7.11 -5.48
CA ALA A 220 -3.20 6.70 -4.56
C ALA A 220 -2.95 7.22 -3.13
N LYS A 221 -4.02 7.39 -2.36
CA LYS A 221 -3.93 7.90 -0.98
C LYS A 221 -3.23 6.92 -0.04
N LEU A 222 -2.41 7.45 0.88
CA LEU A 222 -1.67 6.67 1.87
C LEU A 222 -2.25 6.82 3.26
N SER A 223 -2.19 5.75 4.04
CA SER A 223 -2.39 5.79 5.49
C SER A 223 -1.11 6.26 6.19
N LEU A 224 -1.17 7.37 6.92
CA LEU A 224 -0.07 7.78 7.80
C LEU A 224 0.19 6.77 8.92
N ARG A 225 -0.85 6.05 9.37
CA ARG A 225 -0.68 5.00 10.37
C ARG A 225 0.21 3.87 9.83
N LYS A 226 -0.10 3.33 8.65
CA LYS A 226 0.74 2.30 8.00
C LYS A 226 2.15 2.81 7.73
N PHE A 227 2.25 4.05 7.25
CA PHE A 227 3.53 4.70 7.03
C PHE A 227 4.37 4.74 8.32
N TYR A 228 3.77 5.14 9.45
CA TYR A 228 4.46 5.15 10.73
C TYR A 228 4.85 3.75 11.18
N GLU A 229 3.97 2.75 11.15
CA GLU A 229 4.30 1.41 11.64
C GLU A 229 5.52 0.80 10.93
N ILE A 230 5.64 1.06 9.62
CA ILE A 230 6.79 0.61 8.81
C ILE A 230 8.06 1.41 9.15
N ASN A 231 7.93 2.68 9.52
CA ASN A 231 9.04 3.59 9.77
C ASN A 231 9.28 3.90 11.26
N LYS A 232 8.64 3.19 12.19
CA LYS A 232 8.61 3.56 13.62
C LYS A 232 9.97 3.55 14.31
N ASN A 233 10.93 2.83 13.74
CA ASN A 233 12.33 2.79 14.18
C ASN A 233 13.19 3.89 13.55
N VAL A 234 12.63 4.70 12.65
CA VAL A 234 13.33 5.75 11.89
C VAL A 234 12.79 7.15 12.22
N ILE A 235 11.50 7.28 12.52
CA ILE A 235 10.83 8.58 12.71
C ILE A 235 10.04 8.65 14.01
N TYR A 236 9.87 9.87 14.54
CA TYR A 236 8.90 10.12 15.61
C TYR A 236 7.46 9.98 15.08
N PRO A 237 6.48 9.62 15.92
CA PRO A 237 5.05 9.51 15.58
C PRO A 237 4.34 10.87 15.36
N ARG A 238 5.04 11.85 14.80
CA ARG A 238 4.58 13.23 14.62
C ARG A 238 4.62 13.62 13.15
N PHE A 239 3.46 14.04 12.66
CA PHE A 239 3.26 14.46 11.28
C PHE A 239 2.72 15.89 11.26
N TYR A 240 3.26 16.72 10.39
CA TYR A 240 2.81 18.10 10.21
C TYR A 240 2.31 18.27 8.79
N ILE A 241 1.00 18.37 8.67
CA ILE A 241 0.32 18.49 7.39
C ILE A 241 -0.19 19.91 7.26
N TRP A 242 0.01 20.48 6.08
CA TRP A 242 -0.57 21.76 5.74
C TRP A 242 -2.03 21.59 5.33
N GLU A 243 -2.93 22.30 6.00
CA GLU A 243 -4.34 22.40 5.61
C GLU A 243 -4.76 23.87 5.56
N TYR A 244 -5.38 24.27 4.45
CA TYR A 244 -5.96 25.60 4.32
C TYR A 244 -7.29 25.67 5.07
N ARG A 245 -7.44 26.58 6.04
CA ARG A 245 -8.73 26.87 6.67
C ARG A 245 -9.35 28.11 6.04
N SER A 246 -10.55 27.96 5.48
CA SER A 246 -11.33 29.00 4.80
C SER A 246 -11.85 30.14 5.69
N ASN A 247 -11.51 30.19 6.98
CA ASN A 247 -12.19 31.06 7.94
C ASN A 247 -11.28 32.17 8.46
N ASN A 248 -10.99 33.19 7.63
CA ASN A 248 -10.67 34.60 7.99
C ASN A 248 -9.86 34.87 9.28
N SER A 249 -9.05 33.93 9.74
CA SER A 249 -8.19 34.03 10.89
C SER A 249 -6.79 33.85 10.34
N GLN A 250 -6.03 34.95 10.36
CA GLN A 250 -4.61 34.94 9.99
C GLN A 250 -3.90 33.89 10.84
N GLY A 251 -3.57 32.75 10.25
CA GLY A 251 -2.94 31.65 10.94
C GLY A 251 -2.74 30.46 10.02
N ASN A 252 -1.49 30.28 9.59
CA ASN A 252 -1.03 29.05 8.97
C ASN A 252 -1.04 27.95 10.04
N VAL A 253 -2.01 27.03 10.01
CA VAL A 253 -2.11 25.96 11.00
C VAL A 253 -1.52 24.69 10.41
N TYR A 254 -0.26 24.38 10.73
CA TYR A 254 0.19 22.99 10.67
C TYR A 254 -0.67 22.21 11.64
N ASN A 255 -1.48 21.27 11.15
CA ASN A 255 -2.12 20.31 12.04
C ASN A 255 -1.03 19.34 12.49
N LEU A 256 -0.67 19.41 13.77
CA LEU A 256 0.18 18.39 14.40
C LEU A 256 -0.68 17.16 14.64
N HIS A 257 -0.35 16.09 13.95
CA HIS A 257 -0.91 14.78 14.21
C HIS A 257 0.10 13.97 15.01
N ASN A 258 -0.24 13.65 16.25
CA ASN A 258 0.54 12.77 17.12
C ASN A 258 -0.18 11.44 17.27
N LEU A 259 0.39 10.38 16.69
CA LEU A 259 -0.22 9.05 16.67
C LEU A 259 -0.21 8.35 18.04
N THR A 260 0.53 8.85 19.04
CA THR A 260 0.56 8.26 20.39
C THR A 260 -0.58 8.73 21.29
N THR A 261 -1.16 9.90 21.03
CA THR A 261 -2.21 10.51 21.86
C THR A 261 -3.58 10.52 21.20
N SER A 262 -3.65 10.22 19.90
CA SER A 262 -4.91 9.97 19.21
C SER A 262 -5.42 8.57 19.54
N SER A 263 -6.68 8.46 19.98
CA SER A 263 -7.41 7.20 20.15
C SER A 263 -7.17 6.27 18.96
N TYR A 264 -6.76 5.01 19.21
CA TYR A 264 -6.46 4.00 18.19
C TYR A 264 -7.59 3.77 17.16
N SER A 265 -8.82 4.18 17.49
CA SER A 265 -10.03 3.97 16.70
C SER A 265 -10.50 5.17 15.88
N GLU A 266 -9.94 6.38 16.04
CA GLU A 266 -10.65 7.58 15.57
C GLU A 266 -10.05 8.35 14.39
N ASN A 267 -8.75 8.30 14.07
CA ASN A 267 -8.26 9.11 12.94
C ASN A 267 -7.02 8.50 12.25
N ASN A 268 -7.21 7.55 11.35
CA ASN A 268 -6.19 7.32 10.32
C ASN A 268 -6.21 8.52 9.35
N ILE A 269 -5.13 9.30 9.35
CA ILE A 269 -4.99 10.43 8.44
C ILE A 269 -4.53 9.93 7.08
N GLU A 270 -5.24 10.36 6.05
CA GLU A 270 -4.97 10.01 4.67
C GLU A 270 -4.12 11.11 4.03
N ILE A 271 -2.97 10.75 3.45
CA ILE A 271 -2.21 11.66 2.58
C ILE A 271 -2.64 11.39 1.15
N TYR A 272 -3.34 12.34 0.56
CA TYR A 272 -3.78 12.23 -0.83
C TYR A 272 -2.58 12.25 -1.77
N PRO A 273 -2.71 11.69 -2.99
CA PRO A 273 -1.66 11.84 -3.99
C PRO A 273 -1.43 13.32 -4.21
N PHE A 274 -0.17 13.70 -4.45
CA PHE A 274 0.24 15.08 -4.67
C PHE A 274 0.40 15.94 -3.40
N GLN A 275 0.14 15.39 -2.21
CA GLN A 275 0.27 16.11 -0.95
C GLN A 275 1.62 15.82 -0.26
N ALA A 276 2.24 16.87 0.27
CA ALA A 276 3.46 16.79 1.07
C ALA A 276 3.22 17.18 2.54
N PHE A 277 4.09 16.69 3.42
CA PHE A 277 4.01 16.83 4.87
C PHE A 277 5.40 16.75 5.50
N PHE A 278 5.55 17.26 6.72
CA PHE A 278 6.79 17.08 7.47
C PHE A 278 6.71 15.87 8.39
N ILE A 279 7.85 15.24 8.53
CA ILE A 279 8.16 14.26 9.57
C ILE A 279 9.37 14.72 10.37
N LYS A 280 9.64 14.06 11.50
CA LYS A 280 10.87 14.24 12.26
C LYS A 280 11.62 12.91 12.38
N LYS A 281 12.87 12.88 11.92
CA LYS A 281 13.80 11.74 12.05
C LYS A 281 14.19 11.52 13.51
N LEU A 282 14.37 10.25 13.90
CA LEU A 282 14.99 9.86 15.17
C LEU A 282 16.50 10.13 15.11
N ASP A 283 17.04 10.75 16.16
CA ASP A 283 18.46 11.12 16.27
C ASP A 283 19.42 9.91 16.18
N SER A 284 18.98 8.75 16.61
CA SER A 284 19.74 7.50 16.60
C SER A 284 19.67 6.69 15.30
N SER A 285 18.84 7.10 14.34
CA SER A 285 18.61 6.34 13.11
C SER A 285 19.50 6.82 11.95
N PHE A 286 20.08 5.86 11.23
CA PHE A 286 20.84 6.11 10.01
C PHE A 286 20.08 5.72 8.74
N ASP A 287 18.87 5.18 8.89
CA ASP A 287 18.09 4.64 7.78
C ASP A 287 17.29 5.72 7.05
N ASP A 288 16.90 5.36 5.83
CA ASP A 288 15.95 6.10 5.00
C ASP A 288 14.50 5.83 5.45
N VAL A 289 13.59 6.72 5.07
CA VAL A 289 12.16 6.40 5.13
C VAL A 289 11.79 5.48 3.98
N ILE A 290 10.98 4.48 4.27
CA ILE A 290 10.42 3.56 3.29
C ILE A 290 8.97 3.97 3.01
N PHE A 291 8.65 4.19 1.73
CA PHE A 291 7.29 4.15 1.22
C PHE A 291 7.06 2.78 0.57
N THR A 292 5.92 2.14 0.82
CA THR A 292 5.52 0.90 0.14
C THR A 292 4.05 0.95 -0.27
N PRO A 293 3.64 0.31 -1.38
CA PRO A 293 2.23 0.22 -1.78
C PRO A 293 1.32 -0.39 -0.70
N GLU A 294 1.86 -1.14 0.27
CA GLU A 294 1.09 -1.65 1.40
C GLU A 294 0.44 -0.53 2.23
N MET A 295 1.03 0.67 2.22
CA MET A 295 0.51 1.86 2.90
C MET A 295 -0.76 2.43 2.24
N ILE A 296 -1.04 2.05 1.00
CA ILE A 296 -2.22 2.50 0.26
C ILE A 296 -3.47 1.87 0.88
N ILE A 297 -4.55 2.64 0.96
CA ILE A 297 -5.84 2.22 1.53
C ILE A 297 -6.96 2.39 0.49
N THR A 298 -7.84 1.40 0.44
CA THR A 298 -9.10 1.43 -0.33
C THR A 298 -10.25 2.04 0.45
N ASN A 299 -10.15 2.09 1.78
CA ASN A 299 -11.18 2.56 2.70
C ASN A 299 -10.63 3.52 3.76
N THR A 300 -11.50 4.37 4.30
CA THR A 300 -11.22 5.24 5.46
C THR A 300 -11.17 4.43 6.76
N GLY A 301 -10.47 4.95 7.78
CA GLY A 301 -10.53 4.40 9.16
C GLY A 301 -9.63 3.19 9.47
N TYR A 302 -8.49 3.03 8.79
CA TYR A 302 -7.54 1.94 9.05
C TYR A 302 -7.01 1.97 10.51
N SER A 303 -7.38 0.99 11.33
CA SER A 303 -6.67 0.67 12.56
C SER A 303 -5.52 -0.32 12.28
N ILE A 304 -4.62 -0.50 13.25
CA ILE A 304 -3.69 -1.64 13.20
C ILE A 304 -4.51 -2.91 12.97
N PRO A 305 -4.13 -3.78 12.02
CA PRO A 305 -4.84 -5.00 11.76
C PRO A 305 -4.63 -5.96 12.93
N ASP A 306 -5.69 -6.61 13.38
CA ASP A 306 -5.56 -7.75 14.28
C ASP A 306 -5.06 -8.95 13.45
N ARG A 307 -3.76 -9.25 13.50
CA ARG A 307 -3.17 -10.41 12.81
C ARG A 307 -1.99 -11.04 13.55
N PHE A 308 -1.64 -12.24 13.11
CA PHE A 308 -0.36 -12.89 13.40
C PHE A 308 0.07 -13.78 12.23
N HIS A 309 1.38 -14.01 12.13
CA HIS A 309 1.98 -14.91 11.14
C HIS A 309 2.66 -16.09 11.82
N ILE A 310 2.60 -17.25 11.18
CA ILE A 310 3.40 -18.42 11.57
C ILE A 310 4.26 -18.83 10.39
N ASN A 311 5.57 -18.83 10.62
CA ASN A 311 6.57 -19.26 9.65
C ASN A 311 6.99 -20.69 9.95
N LEU A 312 7.17 -21.47 8.88
CA LEU A 312 7.75 -22.80 8.89
C LEU A 312 9.21 -22.69 8.44
N PHE A 313 10.13 -23.18 9.24
CA PHE A 313 11.54 -23.33 8.92
C PHE A 313 11.90 -24.81 8.86
N GLN A 314 12.84 -25.16 7.98
CA GLN A 314 13.49 -26.46 7.99
C GLN A 314 14.86 -26.32 8.65
N GLN A 315 15.34 -27.40 9.27
CA GLN A 315 16.65 -27.45 9.90
C GLN A 315 17.75 -26.91 8.97
N ASN A 316 18.60 -26.02 9.50
CA ASN A 316 19.69 -25.35 8.79
C ASN A 316 19.28 -24.42 7.62
N ILE A 317 18.00 -24.11 7.46
CA ILE A 317 17.51 -23.11 6.51
C ILE A 317 17.10 -21.84 7.26
N ASN A 318 17.77 -20.72 6.97
CA ASN A 318 17.59 -19.44 7.69
C ASN A 318 16.52 -18.53 7.08
N PHE A 319 15.68 -19.05 6.19
CA PHE A 319 14.53 -18.34 5.61
C PHE A 319 13.29 -19.25 5.69
N PRO A 320 12.08 -18.67 5.84
CA PRO A 320 10.87 -19.47 5.94
C PRO A 320 10.62 -20.20 4.63
N ILE A 321 10.35 -21.50 4.74
CA ILE A 321 9.99 -22.39 3.62
C ILE A 321 8.48 -22.52 3.44
N GLY A 322 7.70 -22.00 4.39
CA GLY A 322 6.25 -21.86 4.35
C GLY A 322 5.80 -20.80 5.35
N ALA A 323 4.66 -20.16 5.11
CA ALA A 323 4.13 -19.14 6.00
C ALA A 323 2.61 -19.06 5.89
N ILE A 324 1.96 -18.77 7.01
CA ILE A 324 0.53 -18.45 7.07
C ILE A 324 0.30 -17.14 7.80
N CYS A 325 -0.79 -16.47 7.45
CA CYS A 325 -1.32 -15.29 8.11
C CYS A 325 -2.78 -15.55 8.51
N TYR A 326 -3.09 -15.32 9.78
CA TYR A 326 -4.47 -15.13 10.24
C TYR A 326 -4.72 -13.63 10.40
N ASP A 327 -5.77 -13.12 9.78
CA ASP A 327 -6.16 -11.71 9.83
C ASP A 327 -7.64 -11.62 10.21
N ARG A 328 -7.99 -10.86 11.24
CA ARG A 328 -9.41 -10.58 11.50
C ARG A 328 -9.88 -9.55 10.46
N LYS A 329 -10.97 -9.85 9.75
CA LYS A 329 -11.57 -8.86 8.83
C LYS A 329 -12.24 -7.75 9.64
N GLN A 330 -11.49 -6.69 9.91
CA GLN A 330 -12.03 -5.49 10.58
C GLN A 330 -12.61 -4.48 9.56
N TYR A 331 -12.13 -4.50 8.31
CA TYR A 331 -12.50 -3.55 7.25
C TYR A 331 -12.42 -4.23 5.87
N ASN A 332 -13.01 -3.64 4.81
CA ASN A 332 -12.65 -4.00 3.42
C ASN A 332 -11.25 -3.45 3.12
N ASN A 333 -10.24 -4.03 3.77
CA ASN A 333 -8.85 -3.70 3.57
C ASN A 333 -8.36 -4.30 2.23
N ASN A 334 -7.13 -3.96 1.88
CA ASN A 334 -6.48 -4.40 0.64
C ASN A 334 -6.08 -5.89 0.64
N PHE A 335 -6.37 -6.65 1.69
CA PHE A 335 -6.03 -8.05 1.82
C PHE A 335 -7.29 -8.87 1.58
N ILE A 336 -7.20 -9.85 0.69
CA ILE A 336 -8.24 -10.85 0.50
C ILE A 336 -7.69 -12.19 0.93
N ASN A 337 -8.58 -13.16 1.16
CA ASN A 337 -8.13 -14.52 1.39
C ASN A 337 -7.22 -14.99 0.25
N GLN A 338 -6.03 -15.45 0.62
CA GLN A 338 -5.07 -16.00 -0.33
C GLN A 338 -5.11 -17.52 -0.21
N GLY A 339 -5.60 -18.18 -1.25
CA GLY A 339 -5.62 -19.64 -1.30
C GLY A 339 -4.20 -20.21 -1.27
N ASP A 340 -4.06 -21.41 -0.73
CA ASP A 340 -2.81 -22.17 -0.83
C ASP A 340 -2.40 -22.40 -2.29
N PHE A 341 -1.12 -22.19 -2.59
CA PHE A 341 -0.56 -22.51 -3.89
C PHE A 341 -0.08 -23.96 -3.85
N GLU A 342 -0.90 -24.89 -4.33
CA GLU A 342 -0.50 -26.30 -4.35
C GLU A 342 0.67 -26.54 -5.31
N GLY A 343 1.76 -27.17 -4.82
CA GLY A 343 2.96 -27.48 -5.60
C GLY A 343 3.90 -28.47 -4.90
N ASP A 344 4.95 -28.92 -5.61
CA ASP A 344 5.95 -29.90 -5.13
C ASP A 344 7.00 -29.28 -4.17
N ARG A 345 6.58 -28.37 -3.30
CA ARG A 345 7.45 -27.65 -2.34
C ARG A 345 6.81 -27.65 -0.97
N ASN A 346 7.63 -27.54 0.08
CA ASN A 346 7.11 -27.45 1.45
C ASN A 346 6.07 -26.32 1.57
N SER A 347 4.95 -26.57 2.24
CA SER A 347 3.90 -25.58 2.44
C SER A 347 3.19 -25.75 3.77
N LEU A 348 2.66 -24.63 4.27
CA LEU A 348 1.82 -24.55 5.47
C LEU A 348 0.60 -23.72 5.11
N SER A 349 -0.60 -24.18 5.45
CA SER A 349 -1.84 -23.46 5.17
C SER A 349 -2.88 -23.67 6.27
N ILE A 350 -3.72 -22.65 6.50
CA ILE A 350 -4.89 -22.69 7.38
C ILE A 350 -6.02 -23.43 6.68
N THR A 351 -6.61 -24.42 7.35
CA THR A 351 -7.74 -25.21 6.83
C THR A 351 -9.05 -24.71 7.44
N LYS A 352 -9.99 -24.29 6.59
CA LYS A 352 -11.35 -23.89 6.99
C LYS A 352 -12.35 -24.28 5.91
N ASN A 353 -13.46 -24.93 6.29
CA ASN A 353 -14.52 -25.35 5.38
C ASN A 353 -14.02 -26.19 4.18
N ASN A 354 -13.05 -27.08 4.41
CA ASN A 354 -12.36 -27.89 3.39
C ASN A 354 -11.53 -27.09 2.36
N GLU A 355 -11.29 -25.81 2.62
CA GLU A 355 -10.41 -24.96 1.82
C GLU A 355 -9.13 -24.62 2.60
N ASN A 356 -8.03 -24.39 1.87
CA ASN A 356 -6.71 -24.12 2.41
C ASN A 356 -6.27 -22.69 2.07
N TRP A 357 -5.72 -21.98 3.04
CA TRP A 357 -5.41 -20.55 2.94
C TRP A 357 -4.01 -20.25 3.45
N LEU A 358 -3.22 -19.50 2.67
CA LEU A 358 -1.98 -18.87 3.13
C LEU A 358 -2.29 -17.60 3.91
N ILE A 359 -3.33 -16.88 3.50
CA ILE A 359 -3.88 -15.74 4.24
C ILE A 359 -5.37 -16.03 4.42
N TYR A 360 -5.79 -16.21 5.67
CA TYR A 360 -7.19 -16.38 6.02
C TYR A 360 -7.69 -15.14 6.74
N GLN A 361 -8.62 -14.44 6.11
CA GLN A 361 -9.31 -13.31 6.68
C GLN A 361 -10.63 -13.76 7.31
N ASP A 362 -10.73 -13.66 8.62
CA ASP A 362 -11.91 -14.11 9.35
C ASP A 362 -12.96 -13.01 9.47
N GLU A 363 -14.07 -13.17 8.77
CA GLU A 363 -15.20 -12.24 8.79
C GLU A 363 -16.05 -12.37 10.06
N ASN A 364 -15.97 -13.50 10.76
CA ASN A 364 -16.82 -13.83 11.90
C ASN A 364 -15.98 -14.11 13.15
N TYR A 365 -15.02 -13.24 13.42
CA TYR A 365 -14.11 -13.37 14.56
C TYR A 365 -14.85 -13.51 15.90
N SER A 366 -14.48 -14.54 16.66
CA SER A 366 -14.82 -14.71 18.09
C SER A 366 -13.58 -14.58 18.99
N ASN A 367 -13.78 -14.31 20.28
CA ASN A 367 -12.68 -14.24 21.27
C ASN A 367 -12.02 -15.61 21.56
N SER A 368 -12.43 -16.67 20.89
CA SER A 368 -11.77 -17.97 20.93
C SER A 368 -11.95 -18.58 19.55
N ASN A 369 -10.85 -18.99 18.91
CA ASN A 369 -10.92 -19.66 17.62
C ASN A 369 -9.98 -20.86 17.57
N THR A 370 -10.36 -21.79 16.71
CA THR A 370 -9.60 -23.00 16.41
C THR A 370 -9.60 -23.22 14.90
N PHE A 371 -8.40 -23.41 14.34
CA PHE A 371 -8.22 -23.69 12.91
C PHE A 371 -7.28 -24.88 12.73
N GLY A 372 -7.63 -25.82 11.86
CA GLY A 372 -6.70 -26.87 11.45
C GLY A 372 -5.62 -26.31 10.54
N LEU A 373 -4.47 -26.97 10.48
CA LEU A 373 -3.41 -26.67 9.53
C LEU A 373 -3.15 -27.86 8.63
N LYS A 374 -3.01 -27.59 7.33
CA LYS A 374 -2.43 -28.52 6.37
C LYS A 374 -0.95 -28.20 6.22
N LEU A 375 -0.13 -29.24 6.37
CA LEU A 375 1.31 -29.22 6.22
C LEU A 375 1.70 -30.18 5.10
N TYR A 376 2.49 -29.71 4.14
CA TYR A 376 3.08 -30.56 3.11
C TYR A 376 4.60 -30.43 3.16
N LEU A 377 5.30 -31.57 3.23
CA LEU A 377 6.75 -31.65 3.36
C LEU A 377 7.32 -32.60 2.32
N THR A 378 8.38 -32.16 1.64
CA THR A 378 9.00 -32.90 0.53
C THR A 378 10.05 -33.90 1.01
N ILE A 379 10.63 -33.71 2.19
CA ILE A 379 11.63 -34.59 2.78
C ILE A 379 11.39 -34.77 4.29
N ALA A 380 11.90 -35.89 4.82
CA ALA A 380 11.91 -36.13 6.26
C ALA A 380 13.03 -35.31 6.91
N ASP A 381 12.69 -34.43 7.84
CA ASP A 381 13.64 -33.53 8.52
C ASP A 381 13.03 -32.97 9.83
N THR A 382 13.82 -32.18 10.55
CA THR A 382 13.36 -31.34 11.65
C THR A 382 12.86 -30.00 11.13
N TYR A 383 11.73 -29.55 11.65
CA TYR A 383 11.07 -28.31 11.27
C TYR A 383 10.73 -27.48 12.51
N THR A 384 10.60 -26.18 12.32
CA THR A 384 10.28 -25.22 13.38
C THR A 384 9.14 -24.31 12.96
N LEU A 385 8.13 -24.16 13.81
CA LEU A 385 7.07 -23.15 13.70
C LEU A 385 7.41 -21.96 14.59
N THR A 386 7.47 -20.77 13.99
CA THR A 386 7.83 -19.52 14.66
C THR A 386 6.70 -18.50 14.47
N LEU A 387 6.26 -17.89 15.56
CA LEU A 387 5.30 -16.78 15.54
C LEU A 387 6.01 -15.46 15.21
N LYS A 388 5.50 -14.72 14.23
CA LYS A 388 6.06 -13.46 13.72
C LYS A 388 4.95 -12.45 13.39
N ASP A 389 5.36 -11.19 13.24
CA ASP A 389 4.53 -10.11 12.70
C ASP A 389 3.11 -10.09 13.31
N ILE A 390 3.09 -10.09 14.66
CA ILE A 390 1.89 -10.00 15.50
C ILE A 390 1.49 -8.53 15.57
N SER A 391 0.21 -8.23 15.44
CA SER A 391 -0.29 -6.86 15.61
C SER A 391 -1.74 -6.81 16.09
N GLY A 392 -2.13 -5.67 16.65
CA GLY A 392 -3.50 -5.42 17.10
C GLY A 392 -3.83 -6.24 18.34
N LEU A 393 -5.07 -6.75 18.41
CA LEU A 393 -5.55 -7.59 19.51
C LEU A 393 -4.60 -8.75 19.85
N PHE A 394 -3.94 -9.33 18.84
CA PHE A 394 -3.05 -10.47 19.04
C PHE A 394 -1.77 -10.13 19.78
N GLU A 395 -1.34 -8.86 19.86
CA GLU A 395 -0.24 -8.47 20.75
C GLU A 395 -0.67 -8.63 22.21
N GLU A 396 -1.90 -8.26 22.52
CA GLU A 396 -2.49 -8.26 23.86
C GLU A 396 -3.01 -9.63 24.31
N LEU A 397 -3.29 -10.57 23.39
CA LEU A 397 -3.74 -11.92 23.76
C LEU A 397 -2.67 -12.64 24.61
N PRO A 398 -3.01 -13.32 25.70
CA PRO A 398 -2.03 -14.00 26.53
C PRO A 398 -1.35 -15.18 25.80
N THR A 399 -2.06 -15.84 24.88
CA THR A 399 -1.61 -17.12 24.30
C THR A 399 -1.99 -17.28 22.83
N ILE A 400 -1.07 -17.87 22.06
CA ILE A 400 -1.34 -18.42 20.72
C ILE A 400 -0.72 -19.81 20.70
N PHE A 401 -1.56 -20.85 20.71
CA PHE A 401 -1.15 -22.23 20.80
C PHE A 401 -1.06 -22.90 19.43
N ILE A 402 -0.05 -23.76 19.29
CA ILE A 402 -0.05 -24.86 18.33
C ILE A 402 -0.31 -26.16 19.10
N VAL A 403 -1.27 -26.94 18.64
CA VAL A 403 -1.58 -28.28 19.14
C VAL A 403 -1.08 -29.28 18.11
N ASP A 404 -0.06 -30.07 18.48
CA ASP A 404 0.38 -31.24 17.71
C ASP A 404 -0.46 -32.44 18.15
N ASN A 405 -1.43 -32.83 17.32
CA ASN A 405 -2.34 -33.95 17.55
C ASN A 405 -1.65 -35.31 17.38
N LEU A 406 -0.49 -35.37 16.73
CA LEU A 406 0.29 -36.61 16.60
C LEU A 406 1.03 -36.91 17.91
N GLU A 407 1.68 -35.90 18.47
CA GLU A 407 2.45 -36.02 19.72
C GLU A 407 1.62 -35.75 20.98
N ASN A 408 0.38 -35.26 20.81
CA ASN A 408 -0.51 -34.80 21.88
C ASN A 408 0.13 -33.70 22.76
N ILE A 409 0.75 -32.71 22.10
CA ILE A 409 1.44 -31.59 22.74
C ILE A 409 0.72 -30.29 22.41
N THR A 410 0.47 -29.47 23.43
CA THR A 410 0.01 -28.08 23.27
C THR A 410 1.14 -27.13 23.64
N HIS A 411 1.58 -26.30 22.71
CA HIS A 411 2.71 -25.38 22.88
C HIS A 411 2.33 -23.94 22.60
N ASN A 412 2.65 -23.02 23.51
CA ASN A 412 2.38 -21.59 23.33
C ASN A 412 3.49 -20.94 22.50
N LEU A 413 3.18 -20.59 21.25
CA LEU A 413 4.13 -19.94 20.34
C LEU A 413 4.54 -18.53 20.77
N LYS A 414 3.83 -17.88 21.71
CA LYS A 414 4.30 -16.64 22.33
C LYS A 414 5.45 -16.85 23.32
N SER A 415 5.63 -18.07 23.83
CA SER A 415 6.68 -18.37 24.81
C SER A 415 8.00 -18.73 24.15
N SER A 416 7.96 -19.46 23.04
CA SER A 416 9.11 -19.92 22.25
C SER A 416 8.64 -20.60 20.97
N ASP A 417 9.56 -20.81 20.03
CA ASP A 417 9.31 -21.56 18.80
C ASP A 417 9.01 -23.04 19.10
N TYR A 418 8.20 -23.68 18.25
CA TYR A 418 7.89 -25.11 18.36
C TYR A 418 8.66 -25.93 17.33
N THR A 419 9.51 -26.86 17.79
CA THR A 419 10.34 -27.69 16.92
C THR A 419 9.87 -29.14 16.94
N PHE A 420 9.77 -29.76 15.77
CA PHE A 420 9.26 -31.12 15.60
C PHE A 420 9.95 -31.85 14.45
N PHE A 421 10.05 -33.17 14.55
CA PHE A 421 10.44 -34.01 13.42
C PHE A 421 9.21 -34.41 12.59
N SER A 422 9.36 -34.53 11.28
CA SER A 422 8.32 -35.04 10.41
C SER A 422 8.90 -35.82 9.24
N GLU A 423 8.22 -36.91 8.87
CA GLU A 423 8.43 -37.58 7.59
C GLU A 423 7.96 -36.71 6.41
N ALA A 424 8.41 -37.05 5.20
CA ALA A 424 7.89 -36.46 3.97
C ALA A 424 6.42 -36.89 3.76
N GLY A 425 5.55 -35.96 3.39
CA GLY A 425 4.15 -36.25 3.13
C GLY A 425 3.24 -35.06 3.32
N THR A 426 1.94 -35.34 3.21
CA THR A 426 0.86 -34.37 3.46
C THR A 426 0.15 -34.74 4.76
N PHE A 427 0.02 -33.78 5.64
CA PHE A 427 -0.62 -33.92 6.94
C PHE A 427 -1.73 -32.87 7.05
N THR A 428 -2.99 -33.29 7.17
CA THR A 428 -4.14 -32.38 7.27
C THR A 428 -4.64 -32.19 8.70
N ASP A 429 -4.25 -33.11 9.59
CA ASP A 429 -4.87 -33.23 10.92
C ASP A 429 -3.82 -33.19 12.04
N ARG A 430 -2.52 -33.04 11.69
CA ARG A 430 -1.45 -33.03 12.68
C ARG A 430 -1.49 -31.78 13.55
N PHE A 431 -1.76 -30.62 12.96
CA PHE A 431 -1.63 -29.36 13.66
C PHE A 431 -2.94 -28.59 13.72
N THR A 432 -3.20 -28.01 14.89
CA THR A 432 -4.32 -27.10 15.13
C THR A 432 -3.79 -25.82 15.78
N ILE A 433 -4.21 -24.65 15.29
CA ILE A 433 -3.98 -23.37 15.96
C ILE A 433 -5.16 -23.08 16.88
N GLN A 434 -4.86 -22.65 18.10
CA GLN A 434 -5.86 -22.18 19.07
C GLN A 434 -5.39 -20.88 19.73
N PHE A 435 -6.28 -19.91 19.86
CA PHE A 435 -6.03 -18.66 20.58
C PHE A 435 -7.29 -18.15 21.26
N GLU A 436 -7.10 -17.43 22.36
CA GLU A 436 -8.14 -16.87 23.25
C GLU A 436 -7.69 -15.54 23.87
#